data_AF-A0A1G0FGA3-F1
#
_entry.id   AF-A0A1G0FGA3-F1
#
_cell.length_a   1.000
_cell.length_b   1.000
_cell.length_c   1.000
_cell.angle_alpha   90.00
_cell.angle_beta   90.00
_cell.angle_gamma   90.00
#
_symmetry.space_group_name_H-M   'P 1'
#
loop_
_entity.id
_entity.type
_entity.pdbx_description
1 polymer ?
#
loop_
_entity_poly.entity_id
_entity_poly.type
_entity_poly.pdbx_seq_one_letter_code
_entity_poly.pdbx_strand_id
1 'polypeptide(L)'
;MKRVICGEETRAESILESAPYLSLSRISKDRQTTDPSGQLITGLTPFQAALCAGDVEMCQMMEPYIDQLKNGREVRQIQFREIFPQGLEESVRSQKLAASAFDFRPIVNAITSATDLDVKAVLEKRDNGSVLCETLDIFRKAFKQCVTDELVYNPYYLLRVFEIYDEQSDIWGGDKRHLFWRNVIGFVERFMPVCYAQAFARGIYYIVEEDVALARSLNLRFGGESLYPLNFDFPIGLGFDYALGLTDGALLQPQFAPLATDGLQVELLTKFISSKNTRLGELLTGSPAILSYRWSYTPYQ
;
A
#
# COMPACT_ATOMS: atom_id res chain seq x y z
N MET A 1 15.59 1.70 -12.88
CA MET A 1 15.06 1.43 -11.52
C MET A 1 14.51 2.66 -10.82
N LYS A 2 15.32 3.68 -10.49
CA LYS A 2 14.87 4.77 -9.60
C LYS A 2 13.51 5.37 -10.00
N ARG A 3 13.30 5.63 -11.29
CA ARG A 3 12.01 6.14 -11.82
C ARG A 3 10.83 5.22 -11.53
N VAL A 4 11.06 3.90 -11.60
CA VAL A 4 10.05 2.87 -11.37
C VAL A 4 9.64 2.78 -9.91
N ILE A 5 10.61 2.65 -9.00
CA ILE A 5 10.33 2.55 -7.56
C ILE A 5 9.78 3.86 -6.97
N CYS A 6 10.00 4.98 -7.67
CA CYS A 6 9.41 6.28 -7.33
C CYS A 6 8.05 6.52 -8.04
N GLY A 7 7.49 5.54 -8.75
CA GLY A 7 6.21 5.66 -9.45
C GLY A 7 6.19 6.78 -10.52
N GLU A 8 7.34 7.17 -11.07
CA GLU A 8 7.49 8.24 -12.06
C GLU A 8 7.34 7.68 -13.49
N GLU A 9 6.13 7.21 -13.82
CA GLU A 9 5.82 6.49 -15.07
C GLU A 9 6.34 7.18 -16.33
N THR A 10 5.96 8.44 -16.58
CA THR A 10 6.40 9.20 -17.76
C THR A 10 7.92 9.36 -17.86
N ARG A 11 8.60 9.50 -16.70
CA ARG A 11 10.08 9.59 -16.68
C ARG A 11 10.74 8.23 -16.89
N ALA A 12 10.09 7.14 -16.46
CA ALA A 12 10.55 5.80 -16.75
C ALA A 12 10.38 5.50 -18.25
N GLU A 13 9.23 5.86 -18.82
CA GLU A 13 8.93 5.70 -20.24
C GLU A 13 9.94 6.40 -21.14
N SER A 14 10.21 7.69 -20.91
CA SER A 14 11.19 8.45 -21.70
C SER A 14 12.60 7.83 -21.69
N ILE A 15 12.99 7.15 -20.61
CA ILE A 15 14.24 6.39 -20.57
C ILE A 15 14.15 5.15 -21.46
N LEU A 16 13.03 4.42 -21.41
CA LEU A 16 12.81 3.20 -22.18
C LEU A 16 12.67 3.45 -23.69
N GLU A 17 12.15 4.60 -24.11
CA GLU A 17 12.15 5.01 -25.52
C GLU A 17 13.56 5.01 -26.11
N SER A 18 14.55 5.49 -25.34
CA SER A 18 15.95 5.54 -25.77
C SER A 18 16.74 4.25 -25.50
N ALA A 19 16.36 3.50 -24.46
CA ALA A 19 17.10 2.33 -23.99
C ALA A 19 16.15 1.24 -23.44
N PRO A 20 15.41 0.54 -24.32
CA PRO A 20 14.37 -0.41 -23.91
C PRO A 20 14.91 -1.57 -23.06
N TYR A 21 16.15 -2.01 -23.34
CA TYR A 21 16.83 -3.11 -22.63
C TYR A 21 16.99 -2.86 -21.12
N LEU A 22 16.91 -1.59 -20.66
CA LEU A 22 17.02 -1.26 -19.24
C LEU A 22 15.84 -1.83 -18.43
N SER A 23 14.67 -2.05 -19.03
CA SER A 23 13.52 -2.70 -18.39
C SER A 23 13.83 -4.10 -17.86
N LEU A 24 14.81 -4.79 -18.46
CA LEU A 24 15.26 -6.14 -18.11
C LEU A 24 16.60 -6.16 -17.36
N SER A 25 17.22 -4.99 -17.16
CA SER A 25 18.52 -4.90 -16.48
C SER A 25 18.36 -5.09 -14.97
N ARG A 26 18.91 -6.18 -14.43
CA ARG A 26 18.96 -6.37 -12.97
C ARG A 26 19.91 -5.37 -12.35
N ILE A 27 19.51 -4.82 -11.21
CA ILE A 27 20.45 -4.10 -10.36
C ILE A 27 21.40 -5.12 -9.73
N SER A 28 22.69 -4.84 -9.78
CA SER A 28 23.68 -5.64 -9.08
C SER A 28 23.34 -5.72 -7.59
N LYS A 29 23.58 -6.87 -6.95
CA LYS A 29 23.35 -7.01 -5.50
C LYS A 29 24.13 -5.98 -4.68
N ASP A 30 25.25 -5.49 -5.23
CA ASP A 30 26.10 -4.47 -4.61
C ASP A 30 25.58 -3.03 -4.77
N ARG A 31 24.52 -2.81 -5.57
CA ARG A 31 23.85 -1.52 -5.70
C ARG A 31 22.54 -1.55 -4.91
N GLN A 32 22.57 -0.97 -3.72
CA GLN A 32 21.39 -0.75 -2.91
C GLN A 32 20.57 0.40 -3.49
N THR A 33 19.30 0.16 -3.80
CA THR A 33 18.36 1.23 -4.14
C THR A 33 17.19 1.16 -3.18
N THR A 34 16.95 2.22 -2.42
CA THR A 34 15.81 2.31 -1.51
C THR A 34 14.66 3.02 -2.21
N ASP A 35 13.45 2.51 -2.04
CA ASP A 35 12.25 3.23 -2.46
C ASP A 35 11.91 4.37 -1.46
N PRO A 36 10.94 5.24 -1.79
CA PRO A 36 10.51 6.28 -0.85
C PRO A 36 9.91 5.77 0.47
N SER A 37 9.46 4.51 0.53
CA SER A 37 8.96 3.86 1.75
C SER A 37 10.07 3.28 2.63
N GLY A 38 11.34 3.45 2.25
CA GLY A 38 12.48 2.94 3.00
C GLY A 38 12.80 1.46 2.73
N GLN A 39 12.07 0.80 1.83
CA GLN A 39 12.30 -0.59 1.46
C GLN A 39 13.51 -0.71 0.54
N LEU A 40 14.40 -1.63 0.88
CA LEU A 40 15.59 -1.90 0.09
C LEU A 40 15.25 -2.81 -1.11
N ILE A 41 15.49 -2.31 -2.32
CA ILE A 41 15.30 -3.04 -3.58
C ILE A 41 16.65 -3.53 -4.10
N THR A 42 16.83 -4.85 -4.15
CA THR A 42 18.06 -5.49 -4.65
C THR A 42 17.74 -6.67 -5.56
N GLY A 43 18.61 -6.92 -6.56
CA GLY A 43 18.51 -8.10 -7.42
C GLY A 43 17.34 -8.12 -8.42
N LEU A 44 16.45 -7.12 -8.41
CA LEU A 44 15.31 -7.02 -9.31
C LEU A 44 15.64 -6.26 -10.60
N THR A 45 14.93 -6.61 -11.67
CA THR A 45 14.78 -5.74 -12.85
C THR A 45 13.75 -4.64 -12.56
N PRO A 46 13.73 -3.53 -13.33
CA PRO A 46 12.65 -2.54 -13.24
C PRO A 46 11.25 -3.15 -13.39
N PHE A 47 11.07 -4.08 -14.33
CA PHE A 47 9.77 -4.75 -14.50
C PHE A 47 9.37 -5.57 -13.26
N GLN A 48 10.30 -6.34 -12.68
CA GLN A 48 10.06 -7.09 -11.44
C GLN A 48 9.76 -6.19 -10.24
N ALA A 49 10.44 -5.05 -10.13
CA ALA A 49 10.15 -4.09 -9.05
C ALA A 49 8.71 -3.53 -9.16
N ALA A 50 8.24 -3.25 -10.39
CA ALA A 50 6.85 -2.83 -10.61
C ALA A 50 5.85 -3.95 -10.26
N LEU A 51 6.17 -5.22 -10.57
CA LEU A 51 5.35 -6.37 -10.17
C LEU A 51 5.26 -6.52 -8.65
N CYS A 52 6.40 -6.48 -7.95
CA CYS A 52 6.47 -6.55 -6.49
C CYS A 52 5.67 -5.43 -5.81
N ALA A 53 5.61 -4.24 -6.44
CA ALA A 53 4.85 -3.10 -5.95
C ALA A 53 3.35 -3.15 -6.28
N GLY A 54 2.90 -4.06 -7.16
CA GLY A 54 1.54 -4.02 -7.71
C GLY A 54 1.26 -2.79 -8.58
N ASP A 55 2.29 -2.20 -9.19
CA ASP A 55 2.18 -1.05 -10.09
C ASP A 55 1.81 -1.50 -11.51
N VAL A 56 0.52 -1.83 -11.67
CA VAL A 56 -0.07 -2.32 -12.93
C VAL A 56 0.21 -1.38 -14.10
N GLU A 57 -0.02 -0.09 -13.91
CA GLU A 57 0.13 0.93 -14.92
C GLU A 57 1.59 1.04 -15.39
N MET A 58 2.55 0.97 -14.46
CA MET A 58 3.97 0.93 -14.77
C MET A 58 4.37 -0.36 -15.50
N CYS A 59 3.78 -1.51 -15.13
CA CYS A 59 4.01 -2.77 -15.83
C CYS A 59 3.50 -2.69 -17.27
N GLN A 60 2.25 -2.22 -17.47
CA GLN A 60 1.61 -2.04 -18.78
C GLN A 60 2.43 -1.10 -19.67
N MET A 61 2.92 0.02 -19.13
CA MET A 61 3.77 0.94 -19.88
C MET A 61 5.05 0.25 -20.38
N MET A 62 5.67 -0.64 -19.60
CA MET A 62 6.90 -1.33 -20.00
C MET A 62 6.69 -2.44 -21.05
N GLU A 63 5.50 -3.04 -21.13
CA GLU A 63 5.21 -4.18 -22.00
C GLU A 63 5.64 -3.98 -23.46
N PRO A 64 5.23 -2.91 -24.18
CA PRO A 64 5.61 -2.72 -25.58
C PRO A 64 7.13 -2.59 -25.76
N TYR A 65 7.82 -1.94 -24.81
CA TYR A 65 9.27 -1.76 -24.85
C TYR A 65 10.03 -3.07 -24.59
N ILE A 66 9.45 -3.97 -23.79
CA ILE A 66 10.00 -5.31 -23.59
C ILE A 66 9.73 -6.16 -24.83
N ASP A 67 8.52 -6.13 -25.38
CA ASP A 67 8.09 -7.02 -26.47
C ASP A 67 8.83 -6.79 -27.79
N GLN A 68 9.33 -5.58 -28.02
CA GLN A 68 10.19 -5.26 -29.17
C GLN A 68 11.62 -5.82 -29.05
N LEU A 69 12.05 -6.24 -27.86
CA LEU A 69 13.35 -6.87 -27.66
C LEU A 69 13.34 -8.30 -28.17
N LYS A 70 14.51 -8.80 -28.55
CA LYS A 70 14.68 -10.20 -28.95
C LYS A 70 14.26 -11.12 -27.79
N ASN A 71 13.26 -11.97 -28.03
CA ASN A 71 12.63 -12.85 -27.05
C ASN A 71 12.00 -12.12 -25.86
N GLY A 72 11.58 -10.85 -26.05
CA GLY A 72 11.07 -10.00 -25.00
C GLY A 72 9.88 -10.58 -24.25
N ARG A 73 8.89 -11.11 -24.98
CA ARG A 73 7.69 -11.74 -24.41
C ARG A 73 8.04 -12.94 -23.53
N GLU A 74 8.94 -13.81 -24.00
CA GLU A 74 9.38 -14.98 -23.24
C GLU A 74 10.13 -14.56 -21.96
N VAL A 75 11.02 -13.56 -22.06
CA VAL A 75 11.74 -13.02 -20.89
C VAL A 75 10.78 -12.38 -19.90
N ARG A 76 9.76 -11.65 -20.37
CA ARG A 76 8.71 -11.07 -19.52
C ARG A 76 7.97 -12.14 -18.73
N GLN A 77 7.57 -13.22 -19.39
CA GLN A 77 6.93 -14.37 -18.74
C GLN A 77 7.85 -15.07 -17.72
N ILE A 78 9.15 -15.17 -18.00
CA ILE A 78 10.12 -15.68 -17.04
C ILE A 78 10.17 -14.78 -15.79
N GLN A 79 10.27 -13.47 -15.96
CA GLN A 79 10.31 -12.53 -14.83
C GLN A 79 9.03 -12.58 -13.99
N PHE A 80 7.86 -12.74 -14.61
CA PHE A 80 6.60 -12.98 -13.90
C PHE A 80 6.65 -14.26 -13.05
N ARG A 81 7.09 -15.38 -13.63
CA ARG A 81 7.19 -16.66 -12.91
C ARG A 81 8.24 -16.63 -11.79
N GLU A 82 9.27 -15.82 -11.90
CA GLU A 82 10.23 -15.63 -10.82
C GLU A 82 9.61 -14.90 -9.61
N ILE A 83 8.71 -13.94 -9.85
CA ILE A 83 8.01 -13.22 -8.76
C ILE A 83 6.84 -14.04 -8.22
N PHE A 84 6.11 -14.72 -9.10
CA PHE A 84 4.93 -15.54 -8.76
C PHE A 84 5.14 -17.00 -9.21
N PRO A 85 6.03 -17.77 -8.54
CA PRO A 85 6.40 -19.12 -8.99
C PRO A 85 5.24 -20.12 -8.97
N GLN A 86 4.25 -19.90 -8.10
CA GLN A 86 3.04 -20.71 -8.00
C GLN A 86 1.83 -20.03 -8.68
N GLY A 87 2.06 -18.94 -9.41
CA GLY A 87 1.02 -18.11 -10.00
C GLY A 87 0.48 -17.02 -9.08
N LEU A 88 -0.25 -16.07 -9.67
CA LEU A 88 -0.77 -14.90 -8.98
C LEU A 88 -1.85 -15.26 -7.96
N GLU A 89 -2.75 -16.20 -8.28
CA GLU A 89 -3.81 -16.64 -7.37
C GLU A 89 -3.28 -17.20 -6.06
N GLU A 90 -2.23 -18.03 -6.13
CA GLU A 90 -1.57 -18.60 -4.97
C GLU A 90 -0.81 -17.53 -4.17
N SER A 91 -0.20 -16.57 -4.86
CA SER A 91 0.40 -15.39 -4.21
C SER A 91 -0.65 -14.61 -3.41
N VAL A 92 -1.81 -14.32 -4.00
CA VAL A 92 -2.91 -13.62 -3.34
C VAL A 92 -3.42 -14.42 -2.13
N ARG A 93 -3.56 -15.75 -2.26
CA ARG A 93 -3.96 -16.62 -1.15
C ARG A 93 -2.95 -16.59 -0.01
N SER A 94 -1.66 -16.67 -0.32
CA SER A 94 -0.57 -16.61 0.65
C SER A 94 -0.50 -15.26 1.35
N GLN A 95 -0.69 -14.16 0.63
CA GLN A 95 -0.75 -12.81 1.19
C GLN A 95 -1.91 -12.62 2.17
N LYS A 96 -3.12 -13.11 1.84
CA LYS A 96 -4.27 -13.10 2.75
C LYS A 96 -4.00 -13.90 4.02
N LEU A 97 -3.40 -15.09 3.88
CA LEU A 97 -3.04 -15.93 5.01
C LEU A 97 -2.01 -15.25 5.93
N ALA A 98 -0.97 -14.64 5.36
CA ALA A 98 0.04 -13.89 6.10
C ALA A 98 -0.58 -12.71 6.87
N ALA A 99 -1.46 -11.95 6.22
CA ALA A 99 -2.18 -10.84 6.87
C ALA A 99 -3.08 -11.28 8.02
N SER A 100 -3.72 -12.45 7.90
CA SER A 100 -4.53 -13.04 8.96
C SER A 100 -3.69 -13.64 10.10
N ALA A 101 -2.45 -14.05 9.80
CA ALA A 101 -1.53 -14.64 10.78
C ALA A 101 -0.78 -13.59 11.61
N PHE A 102 -0.60 -12.37 11.10
CA PHE A 102 0.00 -11.29 11.88
C PHE A 102 -0.93 -10.88 13.02
N ASP A 103 -0.42 -10.97 14.25
CA ASP A 103 -1.24 -10.78 15.44
C ASP A 103 -1.33 -9.31 15.86
N PHE A 104 -2.43 -8.65 15.48
CA PHE A 104 -2.76 -7.30 15.95
C PHE A 104 -3.42 -7.26 17.34
N ARG A 105 -3.79 -8.41 17.93
CA ARG A 105 -4.51 -8.44 19.22
C ARG A 105 -3.75 -7.77 20.36
N PRO A 106 -2.40 -7.91 20.50
CA PRO A 106 -1.67 -7.24 21.57
C PRO A 106 -1.87 -5.72 21.56
N ILE A 107 -1.73 -5.08 20.40
CA ILE A 107 -1.88 -3.63 20.29
C ILE A 107 -3.34 -3.18 20.43
N VAL A 108 -4.29 -3.94 19.87
CA VAL A 108 -5.73 -3.68 20.05
C VAL A 108 -6.10 -3.73 21.54
N ASN A 109 -5.68 -4.78 22.25
CA ASN A 109 -5.95 -4.93 23.68
C ASN A 109 -5.32 -3.82 24.51
N ALA A 110 -4.06 -3.44 24.20
CA ALA A 110 -3.39 -2.36 24.89
C ALA A 110 -4.13 -1.01 24.72
N ILE A 111 -4.61 -0.70 23.52
CA ILE A 111 -5.40 0.51 23.25
C ILE A 111 -6.74 0.46 23.97
N THR A 112 -7.44 -0.67 23.92
CA THR A 112 -8.74 -0.86 24.59
C THR A 112 -8.61 -0.66 26.10
N SER A 113 -7.58 -1.22 26.72
CA SER A 113 -7.36 -1.14 28.18
C SER A 113 -6.67 0.14 28.65
N ALA A 114 -6.11 0.95 27.75
CA ALA A 114 -5.38 2.17 28.12
C ALA A 114 -6.25 3.20 28.84
N THR A 115 -5.64 3.93 29.77
CA THR A 115 -6.26 5.09 30.40
C THR A 115 -6.20 6.31 29.48
N ASP A 116 -7.06 7.30 29.71
CA ASP A 116 -7.04 8.55 28.94
C ASP A 116 -5.69 9.28 29.07
N LEU A 117 -5.02 9.16 30.22
CA LEU A 117 -3.68 9.72 30.43
C LEU A 117 -2.63 9.05 29.55
N ASP A 118 -2.68 7.74 29.40
CA ASP A 118 -1.74 6.98 28.56
C ASP A 118 -1.99 7.26 27.08
N VAL A 119 -3.25 7.27 26.66
CA VAL A 119 -3.65 7.61 25.29
C VAL A 119 -3.17 9.02 24.93
N LYS A 120 -3.42 9.99 25.81
CA LYS A 120 -2.96 11.36 25.62
C LYS A 120 -1.45 11.47 25.56
N ALA A 121 -0.72 10.74 26.42
CA ALA A 121 0.74 10.73 26.38
C ALA A 121 1.28 10.24 25.02
N VAL A 122 0.73 9.16 24.48
CA VAL A 122 1.10 8.67 23.14
C VAL A 122 0.77 9.68 22.05
N LEU A 123 -0.44 10.27 22.06
CA LEU A 123 -0.86 11.25 21.06
C LEU A 123 0.02 12.52 21.06
N GLU A 124 0.55 12.88 22.25
CA GLU A 124 1.52 13.96 22.47
C GLU A 124 2.98 13.50 22.27
N LYS A 125 3.20 12.25 21.83
CA LYS A 125 4.51 11.64 21.56
C LYS A 125 5.43 11.65 22.79
N ARG A 126 4.84 11.49 23.97
CA ARG A 126 5.54 11.39 25.25
C ARG A 126 5.54 9.95 25.73
N ASP A 127 6.73 9.41 25.93
CA ASP A 127 6.87 8.16 26.67
C ASP A 127 6.57 8.39 28.16
N ASN A 128 5.58 7.67 28.69
CA ASN A 128 5.19 7.69 30.09
C ASN A 128 5.42 6.33 30.78
N GLY A 129 6.10 5.39 30.13
CA GLY A 129 6.36 4.04 30.65
C GLY A 129 5.12 3.14 30.76
N SER A 130 4.03 3.50 30.08
CA SER A 130 2.80 2.70 30.09
C SER A 130 2.94 1.44 29.22
N VAL A 131 2.11 0.44 29.52
CA VAL A 131 1.97 -0.78 28.71
C VAL A 131 1.61 -0.44 27.26
N LEU A 132 0.85 0.64 27.04
CA LEU A 132 0.48 1.10 25.70
C LEU A 132 1.70 1.55 24.90
N CYS A 133 2.58 2.37 25.49
CA CYS A 133 3.82 2.82 24.84
C CYS A 133 4.71 1.63 24.47
N GLU A 134 4.95 0.72 25.41
CA GLU A 134 5.76 -0.48 25.17
C GLU A 134 5.16 -1.36 24.06
N THR A 135 3.85 -1.58 24.10
CA THR A 135 3.16 -2.42 23.10
C THR A 135 3.21 -1.80 21.70
N LEU A 136 3.13 -0.46 21.58
CA LEU A 136 3.29 0.23 20.31
C LEU A 136 4.69 0.02 19.72
N ASP A 137 5.74 0.08 20.53
CA ASP A 137 7.11 -0.12 20.04
C ASP A 137 7.36 -1.58 19.63
N ILE A 138 6.82 -2.53 20.40
CA ILE A 138 6.82 -3.95 20.03
C ILE A 138 6.10 -4.17 18.70
N PHE A 139 4.89 -3.62 18.55
CA PHE A 139 4.12 -3.69 17.31
C PHE A 139 4.90 -3.11 16.13
N ARG A 140 5.45 -1.89 16.26
CA ARG A 140 6.18 -1.21 15.19
C ARG A 140 7.39 -2.02 14.73
N LYS A 141 8.15 -2.58 15.69
CA LYS A 141 9.31 -3.42 15.40
C LYS A 141 8.89 -4.73 14.70
N ALA A 142 7.87 -5.41 15.23
CA ALA A 142 7.37 -6.66 14.67
C ALA A 142 6.81 -6.46 13.25
N PHE A 143 5.99 -5.42 13.05
CA PHE A 143 5.40 -5.13 11.75
C PHE A 143 6.45 -4.75 10.71
N LYS A 144 7.41 -3.88 11.07
CA LYS A 144 8.52 -3.52 10.18
C LYS A 144 9.31 -4.76 9.74
N GLN A 145 9.63 -5.65 10.68
CA GLN A 145 10.31 -6.91 10.34
C GLN A 145 9.46 -7.75 9.38
N CYS A 146 8.17 -7.93 9.70
CA CYS A 146 7.23 -8.71 8.89
C CYS A 146 7.20 -8.26 7.43
N VAL A 147 7.04 -6.95 7.18
CA VAL A 147 6.94 -6.43 5.81
C VAL A 147 8.29 -6.33 5.09
N THR A 148 9.40 -6.22 5.83
CA THR A 148 10.74 -6.18 5.22
C THR A 148 11.12 -7.54 4.63
N ASP A 149 10.63 -8.63 5.23
CA ASP A 149 10.90 -10.01 4.79
C ASP A 149 10.07 -10.42 3.56
N GLU A 150 9.06 -9.63 3.17
CA GLU A 150 8.21 -9.91 2.02
C GLU A 150 8.78 -9.30 0.73
N LEU A 151 8.85 -10.11 -0.32
CA LEU A 151 9.30 -9.65 -1.65
C LEU A 151 8.22 -8.86 -2.40
N VAL A 152 6.96 -9.28 -2.28
CA VAL A 152 5.80 -8.67 -2.95
C VAL A 152 4.99 -7.96 -1.88
N TYR A 153 4.72 -6.68 -2.10
CA TYR A 153 3.92 -5.88 -1.18
C TYR A 153 2.56 -6.53 -0.93
N ASN A 154 2.21 -6.69 0.35
CA ASN A 154 0.97 -7.31 0.78
C ASN A 154 -0.04 -6.25 1.25
N PRO A 155 -1.03 -5.87 0.41
CA PRO A 155 -2.02 -4.86 0.79
C PRO A 155 -3.04 -5.36 1.82
N TYR A 156 -3.09 -6.67 2.10
CA TYR A 156 -4.08 -7.23 3.01
C TYR A 156 -3.79 -6.94 4.48
N TYR A 157 -2.55 -6.56 4.85
CA TYR A 157 -2.29 -6.01 6.20
C TYR A 157 -3.06 -4.71 6.43
N LEU A 158 -3.06 -3.82 5.42
CA LEU A 158 -3.77 -2.56 5.50
C LEU A 158 -5.29 -2.78 5.54
N LEU A 159 -5.79 -3.72 4.72
CA LEU A 159 -7.19 -4.15 4.81
C LEU A 159 -7.54 -4.66 6.20
N ARG A 160 -6.68 -5.48 6.80
CA ARG A 160 -6.93 -6.06 8.13
C ARG A 160 -7.01 -5.01 9.22
N VAL A 161 -6.16 -3.98 9.20
CA VAL A 161 -6.24 -2.91 10.21
C VAL A 161 -7.46 -2.00 10.02
N PHE A 162 -7.96 -1.82 8.80
CA PHE A 162 -9.25 -1.15 8.58
C PHE A 162 -10.43 -1.97 9.10
N GLU A 163 -10.45 -3.29 8.86
CA GLU A 163 -11.46 -4.19 9.45
C GLU A 163 -11.46 -4.10 10.98
N ILE A 164 -10.28 -4.16 11.60
CA ILE A 164 -10.15 -4.00 13.06
C ILE A 164 -10.66 -2.63 13.51
N TYR A 165 -10.38 -1.57 12.77
CA TYR A 165 -10.88 -0.23 13.12
C TYR A 165 -12.41 -0.18 13.10
N ASP A 166 -13.05 -0.71 12.07
CA ASP A 166 -14.52 -0.76 11.98
C ASP A 166 -15.12 -1.68 13.08
N GLU A 167 -14.47 -2.80 13.41
CA GLU A 167 -14.89 -3.70 14.49
C GLU A 167 -14.80 -3.03 15.88
N GLN A 168 -13.82 -2.15 16.10
CA GLN A 168 -13.53 -1.57 17.41
C GLN A 168 -13.99 -0.13 17.58
N SER A 169 -14.30 0.59 16.48
CA SER A 169 -14.58 2.02 16.53
C SER A 169 -15.72 2.34 17.48
N ASP A 170 -16.81 1.59 17.45
CA ASP A 170 -17.98 1.85 18.30
C ASP A 170 -17.70 1.61 19.79
N ILE A 171 -16.72 0.77 20.10
CA ILE A 171 -16.28 0.48 21.47
C ILE A 171 -15.35 1.58 21.97
N TRP A 172 -14.48 2.09 21.10
CA TRP A 172 -13.52 3.12 21.44
C TRP A 172 -14.16 4.51 21.48
N GLY A 173 -13.78 5.30 22.49
CA GLY A 173 -13.97 6.75 22.49
C GLY A 173 -13.08 7.45 21.45
N GLY A 174 -13.31 8.74 21.21
CA GLY A 174 -12.64 9.53 20.16
C GLY A 174 -11.11 9.43 20.19
N ASP A 175 -10.49 9.60 21.37
CA ASP A 175 -9.02 9.59 21.49
C ASP A 175 -8.39 8.23 21.17
N LYS A 176 -9.07 7.12 21.52
CA LYS A 176 -8.60 5.76 21.20
C LYS A 176 -8.72 5.44 19.71
N ARG A 177 -9.84 5.84 19.08
CA ARG A 177 -9.98 5.77 17.61
C ARG A 177 -8.88 6.56 16.92
N HIS A 178 -8.65 7.78 17.40
CA HIS A 178 -7.63 8.67 16.86
C HIS A 178 -6.22 8.09 16.99
N LEU A 179 -5.93 7.51 18.16
CA LEU A 179 -4.67 6.83 18.40
C LEU A 179 -4.49 5.64 17.47
N PHE A 180 -5.49 4.75 17.33
CA PHE A 180 -5.41 3.61 16.44
C PHE A 180 -5.21 4.04 14.99
N TRP A 181 -5.99 5.02 14.53
CA TRP A 181 -5.88 5.59 13.19
C TRP A 181 -4.46 6.10 12.90
N ARG A 182 -3.92 6.95 13.79
CA ARG A 182 -2.57 7.52 13.60
C ARG A 182 -1.45 6.50 13.76
N ASN A 183 -1.47 5.70 14.83
CA ASN A 183 -0.31 4.93 15.27
C ASN A 183 -0.31 3.48 14.79
N VAL A 184 -1.46 2.95 14.36
CA VAL A 184 -1.58 1.60 13.82
C VAL A 184 -1.80 1.65 12.31
N ILE A 185 -2.92 2.23 11.85
CA ILE A 185 -3.22 2.34 10.39
C ILE A 185 -2.12 3.14 9.70
N GLY A 186 -1.85 4.37 10.18
CA GLY A 186 -0.80 5.21 9.60
C GLY A 186 0.58 4.55 9.61
N PHE A 187 0.87 3.70 10.60
CA PHE A 187 2.17 3.02 10.65
C PHE A 187 2.25 1.90 9.62
N VAL A 188 1.15 1.17 9.37
CA VAL A 188 1.07 0.19 8.28
C VAL A 188 1.19 0.88 6.92
N GLU A 189 0.53 2.03 6.75
CA GLU A 189 0.59 2.85 5.52
C GLU A 189 2.01 3.31 5.16
N ARG A 190 2.92 3.44 6.12
CA ARG A 190 4.32 3.85 5.87
C ARG A 190 5.05 2.95 4.87
N PHE A 191 4.68 1.69 4.81
CA PHE A 191 5.35 0.66 4.02
C PHE A 191 4.66 0.41 2.68
N MET A 192 3.70 1.26 2.29
CA MET A 192 3.09 1.20 0.97
C MET A 192 4.11 1.51 -0.12
N PRO A 193 4.11 0.76 -1.23
CA PRO A 193 4.84 1.16 -2.42
C PRO A 193 4.24 2.46 -2.97
N VAL A 194 5.06 3.20 -3.72
CA VAL A 194 4.69 4.56 -4.16
C VAL A 194 3.40 4.61 -4.97
N CYS A 195 3.08 3.58 -5.77
CA CYS A 195 1.83 3.55 -6.52
C CYS A 195 0.59 3.49 -5.62
N TYR A 196 0.66 2.82 -4.47
CA TYR A 196 -0.40 2.84 -3.46
C TYR A 196 -0.46 4.20 -2.77
N ALA A 197 0.69 4.75 -2.37
CA ALA A 197 0.75 6.09 -1.80
C ALA A 197 0.19 7.18 -2.74
N GLN A 198 0.44 7.09 -4.04
CA GLN A 198 -0.17 7.95 -5.06
C GLN A 198 -1.70 7.77 -5.05
N ALA A 199 -2.20 6.52 -5.02
CA ALA A 199 -3.64 6.26 -4.97
C ALA A 199 -4.30 6.86 -3.73
N PHE A 200 -3.68 6.69 -2.55
CA PHE A 200 -4.12 7.33 -1.31
C PHE A 200 -4.07 8.85 -1.39
N ALA A 201 -2.98 9.44 -1.89
CA ALA A 201 -2.84 10.88 -2.02
C ALA A 201 -3.91 11.50 -2.94
N ARG A 202 -4.41 10.74 -3.93
CA ARG A 202 -5.44 11.18 -4.86
C ARG A 202 -6.87 10.80 -4.44
N GLY A 203 -7.01 10.02 -3.38
CA GLY A 203 -8.25 9.42 -2.91
C GLY A 203 -8.61 8.17 -3.72
N ILE A 204 -8.59 7.00 -3.08
CA ILE A 204 -8.97 5.72 -3.71
C ILE A 204 -10.44 5.75 -4.15
N TYR A 205 -11.32 6.44 -3.42
CA TYR A 205 -12.72 6.63 -3.81
C TYR A 205 -12.86 7.10 -5.26
N TYR A 206 -12.09 8.11 -5.66
CA TYR A 206 -12.15 8.64 -7.03
C TYR A 206 -11.70 7.63 -8.09
N ILE A 207 -10.76 6.76 -7.74
CA ILE A 207 -10.25 5.73 -8.65
C ILE A 207 -11.28 4.61 -8.80
N VAL A 208 -11.91 4.21 -7.69
CA VAL A 208 -12.80 3.04 -7.65
C VAL A 208 -14.23 3.37 -8.06
N GLU A 209 -14.79 4.48 -7.56
CA GLU A 209 -16.21 4.83 -7.75
C GLU A 209 -16.43 5.82 -8.89
N GLU A 210 -15.46 6.70 -9.16
CA GLU A 210 -15.55 7.69 -10.24
C GLU A 210 -14.71 7.33 -11.49
N ASP A 211 -14.05 6.17 -11.49
CA ASP A 211 -13.21 5.67 -12.60
C ASP A 211 -12.13 6.68 -13.05
N VAL A 212 -11.60 7.47 -12.09
CA VAL A 212 -10.53 8.42 -12.36
C VAL A 212 -9.20 7.68 -12.45
N ALA A 213 -8.48 7.86 -13.56
CA ALA A 213 -7.15 7.30 -13.73
C ALA A 213 -6.20 7.71 -12.58
N LEU A 214 -5.34 6.78 -12.17
CA LEU A 214 -4.34 7.02 -11.13
C LEU A 214 -3.38 8.15 -11.56
N ALA A 215 -3.50 9.32 -10.95
CA ALA A 215 -2.53 10.38 -11.17
C ALA A 215 -1.21 10.06 -10.45
N ARG A 216 -0.08 10.12 -11.17
CA ARG A 216 1.28 9.85 -10.67
C ARG A 216 1.84 11.00 -9.82
N SER A 217 1.11 11.36 -8.77
CA SER A 217 1.43 12.47 -7.87
C SER A 217 1.32 12.02 -6.42
N LEU A 218 2.31 12.41 -5.64
CA LEU A 218 2.36 12.23 -4.18
C LEU A 218 1.79 13.43 -3.43
N ASN A 219 1.38 14.48 -4.15
CA ASN A 219 0.68 15.61 -3.57
C ASN A 219 -0.76 15.21 -3.31
N LEU A 220 -1.17 15.44 -2.07
CA LEU A 220 -2.54 15.25 -1.62
C LEU A 220 -3.50 16.05 -2.51
N ARG A 221 -4.63 15.43 -2.85
CA ARG A 221 -5.70 16.06 -3.64
C ARG A 221 -6.24 17.30 -2.95
N PHE A 222 -6.33 17.27 -1.63
CA PHE A 222 -6.66 18.42 -0.80
C PHE A 222 -5.57 18.66 0.25
N GLY A 223 -5.25 19.93 0.53
CA GLY A 223 -4.24 20.31 1.52
C GLY A 223 -2.82 20.56 0.97
N GLY A 224 -2.53 20.18 -0.28
CA GLY A 224 -1.34 20.63 -1.02
C GLY A 224 0.02 20.08 -0.55
N GLU A 225 0.07 19.30 0.53
CA GLU A 225 1.30 18.68 1.04
C GLU A 225 1.66 17.40 0.27
N SER A 226 2.95 17.08 0.23
CA SER A 226 3.47 15.83 -0.34
C SER A 226 3.61 14.77 0.76
N LEU A 227 3.22 13.53 0.48
CA LEU A 227 3.35 12.42 1.43
C LEU A 227 4.81 12.05 1.74
N TYR A 228 5.70 12.25 0.76
CA TYR A 228 7.11 11.87 0.85
C TYR A 228 8.04 13.10 0.77
N PRO A 229 9.28 12.99 1.29
CA PRO A 229 9.87 11.80 1.92
C PRO A 229 9.36 11.55 3.35
N LEU A 230 9.27 10.26 3.72
CA LEU A 230 9.00 9.88 5.11
C LEU A 230 10.28 10.01 5.93
N ASN A 231 10.13 10.41 7.19
CA ASN A 231 11.22 10.37 8.16
C ASN A 231 11.15 9.05 8.94
N PHE A 232 12.22 8.25 8.86
CA PHE A 232 12.35 6.98 9.58
C PHE A 232 13.20 7.07 10.85
N ASP A 233 13.91 8.18 11.03
CA ASP A 233 14.79 8.40 12.18
C ASP A 233 14.04 9.05 13.36
N PHE A 234 12.93 9.73 13.08
CA PHE A 234 12.14 10.45 14.08
C PHE A 234 10.66 10.06 14.02
N PRO A 235 9.94 10.05 15.17
CA PRO A 235 8.53 9.70 15.26
C PRO A 235 7.63 10.87 14.79
N ILE A 236 7.74 11.22 13.51
CA ILE A 236 6.99 12.33 12.89
C ILE A 236 6.32 11.90 11.59
N GLY A 237 5.26 12.60 11.19
CA GLY A 237 4.52 12.39 9.95
C GLY A 237 3.59 11.17 9.98
N LEU A 238 3.45 10.51 8.83
CA LEU A 238 2.62 9.30 8.67
C LEU A 238 2.92 8.27 9.77
N GLY A 239 1.93 7.67 10.42
CA GLY A 239 2.16 6.69 11.49
C GLY A 239 2.46 7.25 12.87
N PHE A 240 2.54 8.58 13.00
CA PHE A 240 2.78 9.27 14.27
C PHE A 240 1.91 10.52 14.41
N ASP A 241 2.02 11.46 13.48
CA ASP A 241 1.26 12.73 13.45
C ASP A 241 -0.08 12.60 12.72
N TYR A 242 -0.13 11.75 11.68
CA TYR A 242 -1.32 11.54 10.85
C TYR A 242 -1.36 10.14 10.23
N ALA A 243 -2.51 9.80 9.65
CA ALA A 243 -2.71 8.70 8.72
C ALA A 243 -3.61 9.16 7.58
N LEU A 244 -3.64 8.41 6.48
CA LEU A 244 -4.40 8.75 5.29
C LEU A 244 -5.80 8.12 5.34
N GLY A 245 -6.76 8.76 4.67
CA GLY A 245 -8.08 8.19 4.42
C GLY A 245 -8.27 7.89 2.94
N LEU A 246 -9.15 6.95 2.60
CA LEU A 246 -9.37 6.54 1.21
C LEU A 246 -10.27 7.49 0.41
N THR A 247 -11.05 8.35 1.07
CA THR A 247 -12.10 9.17 0.42
C THR A 247 -11.54 10.42 -0.25
N ASP A 248 -10.76 11.22 0.49
CA ASP A 248 -10.52 12.61 0.08
C ASP A 248 -9.11 12.83 -0.45
N GLY A 249 -8.16 11.93 -0.16
CA GLY A 249 -6.74 12.20 -0.45
C GLY A 249 -6.27 13.45 0.30
N ALA A 250 -6.58 13.50 1.59
CA ALA A 250 -6.25 14.57 2.51
C ALA A 250 -5.63 13.99 3.79
N LEU A 251 -4.88 14.82 4.53
CA LEU A 251 -4.49 14.48 5.89
C LEU A 251 -5.72 14.54 6.79
N LEU A 252 -6.00 13.44 7.49
CA LEU A 252 -6.98 13.48 8.56
C LEU A 252 -6.31 14.07 9.80
N GLN A 253 -6.50 15.38 10.00
CA GLN A 253 -6.07 16.07 11.22
C GLN A 253 -6.75 15.48 12.46
N PRO A 254 -6.18 15.68 13.66
CA PRO A 254 -6.63 15.04 14.88
C PRO A 254 -8.13 15.09 15.20
N GLN A 255 -8.76 16.22 14.92
CA GLN A 255 -10.17 16.44 15.18
C GLN A 255 -11.13 15.84 14.13
N PHE A 256 -10.61 15.13 13.11
CA PHE A 256 -11.40 14.57 11.99
C PHE A 256 -11.10 13.10 11.71
N ALA A 257 -10.64 12.31 12.69
CA ALA A 257 -10.67 10.85 12.52
C ALA A 257 -12.11 10.47 12.09
N PRO A 258 -12.28 9.79 10.95
CA PRO A 258 -13.62 9.53 10.44
C PRO A 258 -14.39 8.78 11.52
N LEU A 259 -15.60 9.26 11.80
CA LEU A 259 -16.62 8.46 12.48
C LEU A 259 -16.70 7.11 11.76
N ALA A 260 -17.05 6.04 12.50
CA ALA A 260 -17.17 4.68 11.98
C ALA A 260 -17.65 4.73 10.53
N THR A 261 -16.83 4.22 9.60
CA THR A 261 -17.07 4.47 8.18
C THR A 261 -18.14 3.56 7.60
N ASP A 262 -18.90 2.87 8.46
CA ASP A 262 -19.87 1.82 8.14
C ASP A 262 -19.30 0.80 7.13
N GLY A 263 -17.99 0.50 7.21
CA GLY A 263 -17.30 -0.42 6.30
C GLY A 263 -16.78 0.20 4.99
N LEU A 264 -16.99 1.50 4.74
CA LEU A 264 -16.64 2.15 3.46
C LEU A 264 -15.14 2.05 3.14
N GLN A 265 -14.25 2.22 4.13
CA GLN A 265 -12.80 2.12 3.90
C GLN A 265 -12.41 0.70 3.49
N VAL A 266 -12.98 -0.32 4.15
CA VAL A 266 -12.79 -1.73 3.83
C VAL A 266 -13.32 -2.06 2.44
N GLU A 267 -14.51 -1.55 2.09
CA GLU A 267 -15.12 -1.75 0.77
C GLU A 267 -14.25 -1.14 -0.34
N LEU A 268 -13.87 0.13 -0.23
CA LEU A 268 -13.07 0.84 -1.22
C LEU A 268 -11.70 0.17 -1.41
N LEU A 269 -11.03 -0.20 -0.33
CA LEU A 269 -9.73 -0.88 -0.41
C LEU A 269 -9.85 -2.27 -1.04
N THR A 270 -10.90 -3.03 -0.68
CA THR A 270 -11.17 -4.34 -1.27
C THR A 270 -11.38 -4.26 -2.77
N LYS A 271 -12.19 -3.31 -3.24
CA LYS A 271 -12.41 -3.06 -4.67
C LYS A 271 -11.11 -2.68 -5.37
N PHE A 272 -10.33 -1.77 -4.78
CA PHE A 272 -9.04 -1.33 -5.33
C PHE A 272 -8.03 -2.47 -5.49
N ILE A 273 -7.84 -3.28 -4.43
CA ILE A 273 -6.94 -4.45 -4.46
C ILE A 273 -7.42 -5.47 -5.49
N SER A 274 -8.71 -5.75 -5.53
CA SER A 274 -9.29 -6.72 -6.48
C SER A 274 -9.10 -6.29 -7.93
N SER A 275 -9.35 -5.01 -8.24
CA SER A 275 -9.11 -4.44 -9.57
C SER A 275 -7.65 -4.59 -10.00
N LYS A 276 -6.69 -4.27 -9.11
CA LYS A 276 -5.26 -4.43 -9.39
C LYS A 276 -4.87 -5.89 -9.63
N ASN A 277 -5.33 -6.82 -8.79
CA ASN A 277 -5.04 -8.24 -8.95
C ASN A 277 -5.59 -8.80 -10.27
N THR A 278 -6.81 -8.41 -10.66
CA THR A 278 -7.38 -8.78 -11.96
C THR A 278 -6.50 -8.30 -13.10
N ARG A 279 -6.13 -7.00 -13.11
CA ARG A 279 -5.29 -6.43 -14.17
C ARG A 279 -3.88 -7.03 -14.22
N LEU A 280 -3.28 -7.39 -13.08
CA LEU A 280 -2.03 -8.16 -13.06
C LEU A 280 -2.20 -9.56 -13.67
N GLY A 281 -3.33 -10.21 -13.45
CA GLY A 281 -3.66 -11.50 -14.07
C GLY A 281 -3.81 -11.42 -15.59
N GLU A 282 -4.39 -10.33 -16.09
CA GLU A 282 -4.49 -10.05 -17.53
C GLU A 282 -3.10 -9.88 -18.16
N LEU A 283 -2.19 -9.16 -17.49
CA LEU A 283 -0.81 -9.00 -17.92
C LEU A 283 -0.07 -10.34 -18.03
N LEU A 284 -0.37 -11.28 -17.13
CA LEU A 284 0.24 -12.61 -17.12
C LEU A 284 -0.27 -13.48 -18.27
N THR A 285 -1.58 -13.42 -18.56
CA THR A 285 -2.25 -14.29 -19.53
C THR A 285 -2.25 -13.73 -20.95
N GLY A 286 -1.97 -12.44 -21.13
CA GLY A 286 -2.05 -11.76 -22.43
C GLY A 286 -3.47 -11.64 -22.97
N SER A 287 -4.49 -11.86 -22.12
CA SER A 287 -5.90 -11.72 -22.47
C SER A 287 -6.53 -10.61 -21.63
N PRO A 288 -7.11 -9.55 -22.23
CA PRO A 288 -8.02 -8.70 -21.50
C PRO A 288 -9.23 -9.55 -21.11
N ALA A 289 -9.62 -9.56 -19.84
CA ALA A 289 -10.93 -10.06 -19.50
C ALA A 289 -11.94 -9.18 -20.25
N ILE A 290 -12.87 -9.80 -20.98
CA ILE A 290 -13.99 -9.08 -21.58
C ILE A 290 -14.68 -8.35 -20.44
N LEU A 291 -14.55 -7.02 -20.40
CA LEU A 291 -15.31 -6.15 -19.51
C LEU A 291 -16.79 -6.24 -19.87
N SER A 292 -17.48 -7.29 -19.40
CA SER A 292 -18.92 -7.24 -19.24
C SER A 292 -19.23 -6.72 -17.85
N TYR A 293 -18.99 -5.43 -17.63
CA TYR A 293 -19.70 -4.70 -16.58
C TYR A 293 -21.18 -4.64 -16.97
N ARG A 294 -21.95 -5.67 -16.61
CA ARG A 294 -23.40 -5.57 -16.47
C ARG A 294 -23.73 -5.71 -14.99
N TRP A 295 -23.77 -4.56 -14.33
CA TRP A 295 -24.47 -4.41 -13.07
C TRP A 295 -25.97 -4.59 -13.35
N SER A 296 -26.51 -5.79 -13.14
CA SER A 296 -27.95 -5.98 -12.98
C SER A 296 -28.27 -5.93 -11.49
N TYR A 297 -28.56 -4.73 -11.01
CA TYR A 297 -29.26 -4.51 -9.75
C TYR A 297 -30.73 -4.89 -10.00
N THR A 298 -31.19 -6.02 -9.46
CA THR A 298 -32.62 -6.28 -9.27
C THR A 298 -33.02 -5.80 -7.88
N PRO A 299 -33.76 -4.68 -7.74
CA PRO A 299 -34.41 -4.39 -6.48
C PRO A 299 -35.55 -5.40 -6.29
N TYR A 300 -35.57 -6.02 -5.10
CA TYR A 300 -36.73 -6.77 -4.63
C TYR A 300 -37.95 -5.85 -4.60
N GLN A 301 -39.04 -6.29 -5.23
CA GLN A 301 -40.40 -5.78 -5.03
C GLN A 301 -40.99 -6.33 -3.73
#